data_AF-A0A074VAQ1-F1
#
_entry.id   AF-A0A074VAQ1-F1
#
_cell.length_a   1.000
_cell.length_b   1.000
_cell.length_c   1.000
_cell.angle_alpha   90.00
_cell.angle_beta   90.00
_cell.angle_gamma   90.00
#
_symmetry.space_group_name_H-M   'P 1'
#
loop_
_entity.id
_entity.type
_entity.pdbx_description
1 polymer ?
#
loop_
_entity_poly.entity_id
_entity_poly.type
_entity_poly.pdbx_seq_one_letter_code
_entity_poly.pdbx_strand_id
1 'polypeptide(L)'
;STSSASGITSLSTAALNTTGKLNTVSNNVSALQSDALQWKNNVNGIGGFYDASHGTNQAQKITNVAAGQLADNSTDAVNAGQLYQVSTSSA
;
A
#
# COMPACT_ATOMS: atom_id res chain seq x y z
N SER A 1 -46.49 -23.02 4.94
CA SER A 1 -46.42 -21.66 4.38
C SER A 1 -45.65 -20.67 5.25
N THR A 2 -45.80 -20.67 6.58
CA THR A 2 -45.08 -19.77 7.50
C THR A 2 -43.59 -20.09 7.64
N SER A 3 -43.22 -21.37 7.74
CA SER A 3 -41.82 -21.81 7.82
C SER A 3 -41.00 -21.43 6.58
N SER A 4 -41.58 -21.55 5.38
CA SER A 4 -40.96 -21.12 4.13
C SER A 4 -40.74 -19.60 4.08
N ALA A 5 -41.70 -18.81 4.57
CA ALA A 5 -41.57 -17.35 4.66
C ALA A 5 -40.44 -16.94 5.61
N SER A 6 -40.35 -17.55 6.79
CA SER A 6 -39.25 -17.30 7.73
C SER A 6 -37.88 -17.67 7.14
N GLY A 7 -37.78 -18.80 6.43
CA GLY A 7 -36.54 -19.21 5.75
C GLY A 7 -36.11 -18.20 4.68
N ILE A 8 -37.06 -17.69 3.89
CA ILE A 8 -36.80 -16.65 2.89
C ILE A 8 -36.31 -15.35 3.55
N THR A 9 -36.89 -14.94 4.69
CA THR A 9 -36.42 -13.77 5.44
C THR A 9 -35.01 -13.96 6.00
N SER A 10 -34.70 -15.12 6.60
CA SER A 10 -33.34 -15.38 7.09
C SER A 10 -32.32 -15.35 5.96
N LEU A 11 -32.66 -15.92 4.80
CA LEU A 11 -31.80 -15.88 3.62
C LEU A 11 -31.63 -14.44 3.09
N SER A 12 -32.69 -13.63 3.08
CA SER A 12 -32.60 -12.23 2.64
C SER A 12 -31.74 -11.39 3.59
N THR A 13 -31.86 -11.58 4.90
CA THR A 13 -30.98 -10.93 5.89
C THR A 13 -29.52 -11.36 5.72
N ALA A 14 -29.26 -12.66 5.52
CA ALA A 14 -27.91 -13.15 5.28
C ALA A 14 -27.31 -12.59 3.98
N ALA A 15 -28.13 -12.45 2.94
CA ALA A 15 -27.72 -11.82 1.68
C ALA A 15 -27.37 -10.34 1.88
N LEU A 16 -28.22 -9.56 2.55
CA LEU A 16 -27.96 -8.15 2.85
C LEU A 16 -26.69 -7.96 3.69
N ASN A 17 -26.48 -8.80 4.69
CA ASN A 17 -25.26 -8.77 5.51
C ASN A 17 -24.01 -9.09 4.68
N THR A 18 -24.11 -10.06 3.76
CA THR A 18 -23.02 -10.40 2.84
C THR A 18 -22.71 -9.25 1.89
N THR A 19 -23.73 -8.61 1.32
CA THR A 19 -23.56 -7.41 0.49
C THR A 19 -22.89 -6.28 1.25
N GLY A 20 -23.28 -6.04 2.50
CA GLY A 20 -22.65 -5.04 3.36
C GLY A 20 -21.15 -5.30 3.56
N LYS A 21 -20.78 -6.55 3.89
CA LYS A 21 -19.37 -6.95 4.06
C LYS A 21 -18.57 -6.81 2.76
N LEU A 22 -19.15 -7.15 1.62
CA LEU A 22 -18.50 -6.99 0.32
C LEU A 22 -18.18 -5.52 0.02
N ASN A 23 -19.11 -4.62 0.32
CA ASN A 23 -18.87 -3.18 0.17
C ASN A 23 -17.73 -2.70 1.08
N THR A 24 -17.68 -3.14 2.33
CA THR A 24 -16.57 -2.83 3.24
C THR A 24 -15.23 -3.32 2.69
N VAL A 25 -15.17 -4.57 2.21
CA VAL A 25 -13.96 -5.13 1.60
C VAL A 25 -13.55 -4.32 0.37
N SER A 26 -14.50 -3.99 -0.51
CA SER A 26 -14.24 -3.17 -1.69
C SER A 26 -13.64 -1.82 -1.33
N ASN A 27 -14.19 -1.14 -0.33
CA ASN A 27 -13.67 0.16 0.13
C ASN A 27 -12.26 0.04 0.70
N ASN A 28 -12.00 -1.01 1.50
CA ASN A 28 -10.67 -1.26 2.05
C ASN A 28 -9.64 -1.55 0.95
N VAL A 29 -10.01 -2.31 -0.08
CA VAL A 29 -9.14 -2.57 -1.24
C VAL A 29 -8.84 -1.28 -1.99
N SER A 30 -9.85 -0.43 -2.23
CA SER A 30 -9.64 0.88 -2.87
C SER A 30 -8.72 1.78 -2.04
N ALA A 31 -8.84 1.78 -0.71
CA ALA A 31 -7.96 2.53 0.17
C ALA A 31 -6.50 2.01 0.09
N LEU A 32 -6.31 0.69 0.11
CA LEU A 32 -4.98 0.09 -0.08
C LEU A 32 -4.38 0.41 -1.45
N GLN A 33 -5.19 0.41 -2.51
CA GLN A 33 -4.77 0.83 -3.86
C GLN A 33 -4.47 2.33 -3.96
N SER A 34 -4.97 3.16 -3.05
CA SER A 34 -4.63 4.59 -2.99
C SER A 34 -3.32 4.82 -2.21
N ASP A 35 -3.17 4.13 -1.08
CA ASP A 35 -2.19 4.53 -0.05
C ASP A 35 -0.90 3.70 -0.04
N ALA A 36 -0.89 2.52 -0.68
CA ALA A 36 0.31 1.68 -0.73
C ALA A 36 1.35 2.19 -1.73
N LEU A 37 2.63 1.94 -1.45
CA LEU A 37 3.70 2.03 -2.45
C LEU A 37 3.50 0.92 -3.48
N GLN A 38 2.97 1.28 -4.64
CA GLN A 38 2.60 0.32 -5.68
C GLN A 38 3.72 0.12 -6.67
N TRP A 39 3.84 -1.11 -7.14
CA TRP A 39 4.69 -1.41 -8.28
C TRP A 39 4.12 -0.76 -9.53
N LYS A 40 4.89 0.11 -10.16
CA LYS A 40 4.57 0.68 -11.46
C LYS A 40 5.35 -0.07 -12.54
N ASN A 41 4.59 -0.73 -13.40
CA ASN A 41 5.15 -1.42 -14.54
C ASN A 41 5.77 -0.42 -15.52
N ASN A 42 6.85 -0.89 -16.12
CA ASN A 42 7.66 -0.29 -17.16
C ASN A 42 6.91 0.75 -18.02
N VAL A 43 7.18 2.04 -17.78
CA VAL A 43 6.61 3.12 -18.60
C VAL A 43 7.50 3.50 -19.79
N ASN A 44 8.74 2.99 -19.93
CA ASN A 44 9.72 3.47 -20.92
C ASN A 44 10.88 2.49 -21.27
N GLY A 45 10.68 1.18 -21.26
CA GLY A 45 11.70 0.16 -21.54
C GLY A 45 12.66 -0.19 -20.39
N ILE A 46 12.63 0.52 -19.26
CA ILE A 46 13.43 0.25 -18.06
C ILE A 46 12.54 -0.55 -17.09
N GLY A 47 13.09 -1.56 -16.41
CA GLY A 47 12.34 -2.42 -15.48
C GLY A 47 11.42 -1.64 -14.52
N GLY A 48 10.36 -2.28 -14.02
CA GLY A 48 9.42 -1.61 -13.12
C GLY A 48 10.07 -1.16 -11.80
N PHE A 49 9.34 -0.33 -11.07
CA PHE A 49 9.80 0.23 -9.79
C PHE A 49 8.61 0.49 -8.86
N TYR A 50 8.86 0.60 -7.57
CA TYR A 50 7.86 1.09 -6.62
C TYR A 50 7.75 2.61 -6.75
N ASP A 51 6.53 3.12 -6.95
CA ASP A 51 6.28 4.56 -7.08
C ASP A 51 5.91 5.17 -5.73
N ALA A 52 6.64 6.21 -5.34
CA ALA A 52 6.43 6.96 -4.11
C ALA A 52 5.52 8.19 -4.30
N SER A 53 4.82 8.31 -5.42
CA SER A 53 3.76 9.32 -5.59
C SER A 53 2.50 8.95 -4.78
N HIS A 54 1.91 9.91 -4.06
CA HIS A 54 0.66 9.71 -3.31
C HIS A 54 -0.28 10.90 -3.53
N GLY A 55 -1.53 10.62 -3.92
CA GLY A 55 -2.58 11.62 -4.21
C GLY A 55 -2.28 12.61 -5.34
N THR A 56 -1.09 12.55 -5.95
CA THR A 56 -0.55 13.47 -6.94
C THR A 56 0.41 12.72 -7.87
N ASN A 57 0.88 13.35 -8.95
CA ASN A 57 1.96 12.80 -9.79
C ASN A 57 3.36 13.18 -9.30
N GLN A 58 3.48 13.68 -8.07
CA GLN A 58 4.74 14.15 -7.50
C GLN A 58 5.29 13.14 -6.51
N ALA A 59 6.61 12.93 -6.54
CA ALA A 59 7.30 12.09 -5.58
C ALA A 59 7.13 12.62 -4.14
N GLN A 60 6.82 11.73 -3.20
CA GLN A 60 6.68 12.03 -1.78
C GLN A 60 7.86 11.47 -0.97
N LYS A 61 7.97 11.92 0.29
CA LYS A 61 9.00 11.44 1.22
C LYS A 61 8.66 10.05 1.75
N ILE A 62 9.66 9.18 1.81
CA ILE A 62 9.62 7.94 2.60
C ILE A 62 10.42 8.20 3.89
N THR A 63 9.74 8.25 5.02
CA THR A 63 10.33 8.52 6.34
C THR A 63 10.28 7.28 7.24
N ASN A 64 10.86 7.36 8.44
CA ASN A 64 11.01 6.25 9.38
C ASN A 64 11.79 5.06 8.80
N VAL A 65 12.67 5.35 7.84
CA VAL A 65 13.63 4.41 7.28
C VAL A 65 14.76 4.26 8.29
N ALA A 66 14.89 3.08 8.88
CA ALA A 66 16.04 2.73 9.71
C ALA A 66 17.34 2.91 8.93
N ALA A 67 18.45 3.20 9.61
CA ALA A 67 19.74 3.32 8.94
C ALA A 67 20.10 1.97 8.28
N GLY A 68 20.34 1.97 6.98
CA GLY A 68 20.71 0.77 6.24
C GLY A 68 22.12 0.31 6.56
N GLN A 69 22.42 -0.97 6.37
CA GLN A 69 23.79 -1.47 6.55
C GLN A 69 24.73 -0.87 5.49
N LEU A 70 25.89 -0.35 5.92
CA LEU A 70 26.94 0.15 5.02
C LEU A 70 27.98 -0.95 4.76
N ALA A 71 27.80 -1.71 3.68
CA ALA A 71 28.68 -2.79 3.24
C ALA A 71 28.61 -2.96 1.71
N ASP A 72 29.64 -3.55 1.09
CA ASP A 72 29.89 -3.60 -0.37
C ASP A 72 28.76 -4.22 -1.23
N ASN A 73 27.77 -4.88 -0.61
CA ASN A 73 26.65 -5.54 -1.27
C ASN A 73 25.30 -5.32 -0.57
N SER A 74 25.20 -4.28 0.27
CA SER A 74 23.95 -3.95 0.94
C SER A 74 22.86 -3.55 -0.05
N THR A 75 21.65 -4.05 0.18
CA THR A 75 20.43 -3.66 -0.56
C THR A 75 19.47 -2.84 0.30
N ASP A 76 19.91 -2.43 1.50
CA ASP A 76 19.11 -1.61 2.38
C ASP A 76 18.98 -0.20 1.82
N ALA A 77 17.80 0.41 1.99
CA ALA A 77 17.66 1.83 1.76
C ALA A 77 18.52 2.60 2.78
N VAL A 78 19.23 3.63 2.30
CA VAL A 78 19.94 4.58 3.18
C VAL A 78 19.04 5.75 3.53
N ASN A 79 19.17 6.28 4.74
CA ASN A 79 18.40 7.46 5.16
C ASN A 79 19.27 8.75 5.15
N ALA A 80 18.61 9.90 5.31
CA ALA A 80 19.27 11.20 5.26
C ALA A 80 20.31 11.40 6.38
N GLY A 81 20.17 10.72 7.53
CA GLY A 81 21.15 10.80 8.62
C GLY A 81 22.50 10.18 8.24
N GLN A 82 22.49 9.07 7.51
CA GLN A 82 23.71 8.44 6.99
C GLN A 82 24.37 9.31 5.92
N LEU A 83 23.59 9.89 5.00
CA LEU A 83 24.13 10.82 4.00
C LEU A 83 24.76 12.06 4.66
N TYR A 84 24.14 12.59 5.71
CA TYR A 84 24.68 13.74 6.45
C TYR A 84 26.05 13.44 7.08
N GLN A 85 26.23 12.25 7.67
CA GLN A 85 27.52 11.82 8.25
C GLN A 85 28.63 11.78 7.20
N VAL A 86 28.34 11.34 5.97
CA VAL A 86 29.31 11.35 4.87
C VAL A 86 29.70 12.79 4.54
N SER A 87 28.71 13.67 4.33
CA SER A 87 28.94 15.07 3.95
C SER A 87 29.79 15.84 4.97
N THR A 88 29.63 15.57 6.26
CA THR A 88 30.40 16.24 7.33
C THR A 88 31.77 15.60 7.59
N SER A 89 31.97 14.33 7.21
CA SER A 89 33.28 13.67 7.30
C SER A 89 34.21 14.05 6.14
N SER A 90 33.64 14.53 5.03
CA SER A 90 34.37 15.06 3.86
C SER A 90 34.59 16.58 3.88
N ALA A 91 34.11 17.27 4.92
CA ALA A 91 34.31 18.70 5.16
C ALA A 91 35.49 18.92 6.12
#